data_AF-A0A2N2KHP8-F1
#
_entry.id   AF-A0A2N2KHP8-F1
#
_cell.length_a   1.000
_cell.length_b   1.000
_cell.length_c   1.000
_cell.angle_alpha   90.00
_cell.angle_beta   90.00
_cell.angle_gamma   90.00
#
_symmetry.space_group_name_H-M   'P 1'
#
loop_
_entity.id
_entity.type
_entity.pdbx_description
1 polymer ?
#
loop_
_entity_poly.entity_id
_entity_poly.type
_entity_poly.pdbx_seq_one_letter_code
_entity_poly.pdbx_strand_id
1 'polypeptide(L)'
;MKRQFSAIFILALTTMFLISINIAEAAFAEPQANQFHSYLKLGIKKTFNMEFPDADAYFRKAIALEPENPAGHAYLAMTNLFAYEMTFDDTIRKNHQDSMLRYVDEALARGEKRIGKNPKDSKAYLAMAMAKVTRFSWLSQQKQYFNMAREASAIWEYLEKAKESDPHNYDLYLLMGSFRYHIDHLPGLTRFLSSLIITAGDKQKGLQELELAAQKGDLLKQLALSELSSNYLNFEKQPARALPILRELKDIFPNNYNFSFTLANALSDLGRFDDAFNIAWELDKNIRTGIPPFAPQIRPRHDLLLGRIFFTQGNYVKAEESLQKALKDTAPYNARVRALAYLRLGMISDIRKDRKIALDYYSKALDVKNAGGTAQIDAKKYLETPYMPKP
;
A
#
# COMPACT_ATOMS: atom_id res chain seq x y z
N MET A 1 -63.78 -37.71 -8.61
CA MET A 1 -63.56 -36.27 -8.95
C MET A 1 -63.16 -35.38 -7.77
N LYS A 2 -63.70 -35.51 -6.53
CA LYS A 2 -63.35 -34.58 -5.43
C LYS A 2 -61.94 -34.70 -4.82
N ARG A 3 -61.23 -35.85 -4.96
CA ARG A 3 -59.87 -36.05 -4.40
C ARG A 3 -58.72 -35.55 -5.28
N GLN A 4 -58.92 -35.35 -6.59
CA GLN A 4 -57.88 -34.87 -7.50
C GLN A 4 -57.74 -33.34 -7.51
N PHE A 5 -58.81 -32.60 -7.19
CA PHE A 5 -58.75 -31.13 -7.10
C PHE A 5 -57.98 -30.62 -5.87
N SER A 6 -58.01 -31.35 -4.75
CA SER A 6 -57.30 -30.97 -3.52
C SER A 6 -55.78 -31.08 -3.64
N ALA A 7 -55.26 -32.04 -4.43
CA ALA A 7 -53.83 -32.23 -4.62
C ALA A 7 -53.19 -31.14 -5.51
N ILE A 8 -53.93 -30.67 -6.54
CA ILE A 8 -53.47 -29.62 -7.46
C ILE A 8 -53.46 -28.25 -6.74
N PHE A 9 -54.42 -27.99 -5.87
CA PHE A 9 -54.50 -26.75 -5.10
C PHE A 9 -53.37 -26.63 -4.06
N ILE A 10 -52.99 -27.74 -3.41
CA ILE A 10 -51.87 -27.77 -2.46
C ILE A 10 -50.52 -27.59 -3.18
N LEU A 11 -50.35 -28.17 -4.38
CA LEU A 11 -49.12 -28.01 -5.17
C LEU A 11 -48.95 -26.58 -5.73
N ALA A 12 -50.05 -25.90 -6.07
CA ALA A 12 -50.04 -24.50 -6.50
C ALA A 12 -49.74 -23.53 -5.34
N LEU A 13 -50.24 -23.82 -4.14
CA LEU A 13 -49.94 -23.05 -2.93
C LEU A 13 -48.50 -23.22 -2.45
N THR A 14 -47.93 -24.43 -2.49
CA THR A 14 -46.51 -24.65 -2.12
C THR A 14 -45.55 -24.04 -3.12
N THR A 15 -45.85 -24.09 -4.43
CA THR A 15 -45.05 -23.42 -5.46
C THR A 15 -45.14 -21.89 -5.36
N MET A 16 -46.32 -21.31 -5.12
CA MET A 16 -46.44 -19.87 -4.84
C MET A 16 -45.70 -19.45 -3.57
N PHE A 17 -45.73 -20.25 -2.49
CA PHE A 17 -45.02 -19.95 -1.24
C PHE A 17 -43.49 -20.04 -1.44
N LEU A 18 -43.00 -21.04 -2.16
CA LEU A 18 -41.57 -21.18 -2.51
C LEU A 18 -41.08 -20.08 -3.45
N ILE A 19 -41.90 -19.63 -4.41
CA ILE A 19 -41.55 -18.51 -5.30
C ILE A 19 -41.55 -17.19 -4.50
N SER A 20 -42.49 -17.00 -3.57
CA SER A 20 -42.56 -15.79 -2.73
C SER A 20 -41.37 -15.68 -1.75
N ILE A 21 -40.92 -16.80 -1.19
CA ILE A 21 -39.72 -16.85 -0.33
C ILE A 21 -38.47 -16.51 -1.15
N ASN A 22 -38.30 -17.08 -2.35
CA ASN A 22 -37.14 -16.81 -3.21
C ASN A 22 -37.11 -15.35 -3.72
N ILE A 23 -38.27 -14.75 -4.01
CA ILE A 23 -38.35 -13.34 -4.44
C ILE A 23 -38.04 -12.40 -3.27
N ALA A 24 -38.53 -12.68 -2.06
CA ALA A 24 -38.21 -11.90 -0.87
C ALA A 24 -36.72 -12.00 -0.52
N GLU A 25 -36.14 -13.21 -0.54
CA GLU A 25 -34.72 -13.44 -0.24
C GLU A 25 -33.81 -12.74 -1.27
N ALA A 26 -34.15 -12.79 -2.56
CA ALA A 26 -33.42 -12.04 -3.61
C ALA A 26 -33.57 -10.51 -3.45
N ALA A 27 -34.77 -10.03 -3.13
CA ALA A 27 -35.04 -8.60 -2.94
C ALA A 27 -34.40 -8.00 -1.68
N PHE A 28 -34.12 -8.80 -0.65
CA PHE A 28 -33.34 -8.39 0.52
C PHE A 28 -31.82 -8.58 0.32
N ALA A 29 -31.40 -9.57 -0.48
CA ALA A 29 -29.99 -9.82 -0.78
C ALA A 29 -29.33 -8.70 -1.61
N GLU A 30 -30.03 -8.10 -2.58
CA GLU A 30 -29.48 -6.98 -3.37
C GLU A 30 -29.19 -5.71 -2.53
N PRO A 31 -30.10 -5.22 -1.67
CA PRO A 31 -29.82 -4.14 -0.73
C PRO A 31 -28.68 -4.46 0.23
N GLN A 32 -28.60 -5.70 0.72
CA GLN A 32 -27.56 -6.15 1.65
C GLN A 32 -26.17 -6.18 0.98
N ALA A 33 -26.07 -6.73 -0.24
CA ALA A 33 -24.83 -6.74 -1.01
C ALA A 33 -24.35 -5.32 -1.36
N ASN A 34 -25.28 -4.42 -1.69
CA ASN A 34 -24.97 -3.01 -1.93
C ASN A 34 -24.48 -2.30 -0.66
N GLN A 35 -25.07 -2.59 0.50
CA GLN A 35 -24.62 -2.07 1.79
C GLN A 35 -23.26 -2.63 2.21
N PHE A 36 -23.03 -3.94 2.02
CA PHE A 36 -21.75 -4.60 2.24
C PHE A 36 -20.64 -3.88 1.46
N HIS A 37 -20.84 -3.72 0.15
CA HIS A 37 -19.89 -3.05 -0.73
C HIS A 37 -19.64 -1.59 -0.33
N SER A 38 -20.70 -0.88 0.06
CA SER A 38 -20.61 0.50 0.53
C SER A 38 -19.79 0.63 1.81
N TYR A 39 -19.96 -0.30 2.77
CA TYR A 39 -19.15 -0.33 3.98
C TYR A 39 -17.68 -0.66 3.70
N LEU A 40 -17.39 -1.55 2.74
CA LEU A 40 -16.01 -1.76 2.29
C LEU A 40 -15.39 -0.47 1.73
N LYS A 41 -16.09 0.23 0.84
CA LYS A 41 -15.63 1.52 0.28
C LYS A 41 -15.35 2.56 1.36
N LEU A 42 -16.25 2.69 2.33
CA LEU A 42 -16.07 3.62 3.45
C LEU A 42 -14.87 3.22 4.32
N GLY A 43 -14.73 1.94 4.64
CA GLY A 43 -13.58 1.42 5.38
C GLY A 43 -12.27 1.69 4.67
N ILE A 44 -12.19 1.42 3.36
CA ILE A 44 -10.99 1.68 2.53
C ILE A 44 -10.66 3.17 2.54
N LYS A 45 -11.66 4.04 2.35
CA LYS A 45 -11.47 5.49 2.39
C LYS A 45 -10.87 5.94 3.73
N LYS A 46 -11.39 5.40 4.84
CA LYS A 46 -10.90 5.69 6.20
C LYS A 46 -9.49 5.16 6.42
N THR A 47 -9.18 3.94 5.98
CA THR A 47 -7.82 3.37 6.00
C THR A 47 -6.83 4.24 5.24
N PHE A 48 -7.19 4.68 4.03
CA PHE A 48 -6.35 5.56 3.21
C PHE A 48 -6.15 6.94 3.83
N ASN A 49 -7.12 7.45 4.58
CA ASN A 49 -6.99 8.70 5.31
C ASN A 49 -6.30 8.54 6.69
N MET A 50 -5.77 7.35 7.00
CA MET A 50 -5.15 7.01 8.29
C MET A 50 -6.11 7.06 9.50
N GLU A 51 -7.41 6.91 9.27
CA GLU A 51 -8.46 6.87 10.29
C GLU A 51 -8.77 5.39 10.64
N PHE A 52 -7.76 4.68 11.16
CA PHE A 52 -7.83 3.23 11.34
C PHE A 52 -8.97 2.74 12.24
N PRO A 53 -9.33 3.40 13.36
CA PRO A 53 -10.48 2.98 14.18
C PRO A 53 -11.81 3.07 13.43
N ASP A 54 -12.02 4.14 12.66
CA ASP A 54 -13.22 4.30 11.84
C ASP A 54 -13.28 3.24 10.74
N ALA A 55 -12.13 2.95 10.12
CA ALA A 55 -12.02 1.92 9.11
C ALA A 55 -12.42 0.54 9.66
N ASP A 56 -11.87 0.15 10.82
CA ASP A 56 -12.22 -1.10 11.51
C ASP A 56 -13.73 -1.18 11.77
N ALA A 57 -14.35 -0.10 12.25
CA ALA A 57 -15.78 -0.04 12.48
C ALA A 57 -16.62 -0.29 11.21
N TYR A 58 -16.23 0.29 10.07
CA TYR A 58 -16.93 0.05 8.80
C TYR A 58 -16.72 -1.36 8.27
N PHE A 59 -15.51 -1.91 8.35
CA PHE A 59 -15.28 -3.30 7.93
C PHE A 59 -16.02 -4.30 8.82
N ARG A 60 -16.14 -4.06 10.12
CA ARG A 60 -16.98 -4.87 11.01
C ARG A 60 -18.45 -4.82 10.64
N LYS A 61 -18.98 -3.66 10.21
CA LYS A 61 -20.34 -3.57 9.67
C LYS A 61 -20.50 -4.40 8.40
N ALA A 62 -19.52 -4.38 7.49
CA ALA A 62 -19.53 -5.26 6.31
C ALA A 62 -19.52 -6.74 6.72
N ILE A 63 -18.66 -7.14 7.66
CA ILE A 63 -18.61 -8.53 8.16
C ILE A 63 -19.93 -8.94 8.82
N ALA A 64 -20.57 -8.04 9.56
CA ALA A 64 -21.87 -8.33 10.17
C ALA A 64 -22.97 -8.62 9.12
N LEU A 65 -22.89 -7.98 7.95
CA LEU A 65 -23.80 -8.24 6.84
C LEU A 65 -23.49 -9.55 6.12
N GLU A 66 -22.22 -9.87 5.88
CA GLU A 66 -21.81 -11.11 5.22
C GLU A 66 -20.68 -11.83 5.98
N PRO A 67 -21.00 -12.57 7.06
CA PRO A 67 -19.99 -13.17 7.95
C PRO A 67 -19.09 -14.21 7.27
N GLU A 68 -19.62 -14.87 6.24
CA GLU A 68 -18.91 -15.89 5.46
C GLU A 68 -18.16 -15.29 4.26
N ASN A 69 -18.28 -13.99 4.00
CA ASN A 69 -17.54 -13.33 2.93
C ASN A 69 -16.10 -13.03 3.40
N PRO A 70 -15.07 -13.50 2.67
CA PRO A 70 -13.68 -13.27 3.05
C PRO A 70 -13.21 -11.81 2.92
N ALA A 71 -13.89 -10.98 2.12
CA ALA A 71 -13.39 -9.64 1.77
C ALA A 71 -13.27 -8.71 2.98
N GLY A 72 -14.27 -8.66 3.88
CA GLY A 72 -14.21 -7.82 5.07
C GLY A 72 -13.00 -8.15 5.97
N HIS A 73 -12.70 -9.43 6.12
CA HIS A 73 -11.54 -9.91 6.87
C HIS A 73 -10.22 -9.56 6.16
N ALA A 74 -10.14 -9.72 4.85
CA ALA A 74 -8.96 -9.33 4.06
C ALA A 74 -8.66 -7.83 4.19
N TYR A 75 -9.68 -6.97 4.18
CA TYR A 75 -9.49 -5.53 4.38
C TYR A 75 -9.13 -5.15 5.83
N LEU A 76 -9.64 -5.87 6.83
CA LEU A 76 -9.17 -5.72 8.22
C LEU A 76 -7.70 -6.12 8.36
N ALA A 77 -7.26 -7.18 7.69
CA ALA A 77 -5.86 -7.59 7.67
C ALA A 77 -4.98 -6.46 7.09
N MET A 78 -5.34 -5.94 5.91
CA MET A 78 -4.62 -4.84 5.25
C MET A 78 -4.60 -3.55 6.09
N THR A 79 -5.73 -3.22 6.73
CA THR A 79 -5.83 -2.04 7.60
C THR A 79 -4.91 -2.17 8.82
N ASN A 80 -4.83 -3.36 9.41
CA ASN A 80 -3.89 -3.62 10.50
C ASN A 80 -2.43 -3.64 10.03
N LEU A 81 -2.13 -4.04 8.78
CA LEU A 81 -0.79 -3.88 8.21
C LEU A 81 -0.39 -2.41 8.14
N PHE A 82 -1.26 -1.54 7.60
CA PHE A 82 -0.94 -0.11 7.55
C PHE A 82 -0.82 0.52 8.93
N ALA A 83 -1.67 0.14 9.89
CA ALA A 83 -1.54 0.61 11.27
C ALA A 83 -0.24 0.10 11.94
N TYR A 84 0.14 -1.15 11.67
CA TYR A 84 1.42 -1.74 12.10
C TYR A 84 2.63 -0.97 11.52
N GLU A 85 2.58 -0.57 10.25
CA GLU A 85 3.67 0.18 9.59
C GLU A 85 3.75 1.65 10.04
N MET A 86 2.63 2.26 10.41
CA MET A 86 2.55 3.69 10.69
C MET A 86 2.70 4.04 12.17
N THR A 87 2.58 3.06 13.08
CA THR A 87 2.71 3.31 14.51
C THR A 87 4.16 3.46 14.98
N PHE A 88 4.36 4.43 15.87
CA PHE A 88 5.64 4.67 16.55
C PHE A 88 5.79 3.90 17.88
N ASP A 89 4.74 3.22 18.31
CA ASP A 89 4.69 2.47 19.57
C ASP A 89 4.77 0.97 19.32
N ASP A 90 5.76 0.30 19.92
CA ASP A 90 6.04 -1.12 19.69
C ASP A 90 4.95 -2.05 20.28
N THR A 91 4.27 -1.65 21.36
CA THR A 91 3.16 -2.41 21.94
C THR A 91 1.95 -2.37 21.01
N ILE A 92 1.60 -1.18 20.53
CA ILE A 92 0.54 -0.98 19.54
C ILE A 92 0.90 -1.72 18.25
N ARG A 93 2.17 -1.66 17.82
CA ARG A 93 2.67 -2.39 16.65
C ARG A 93 2.41 -3.88 16.78
N LYS A 94 2.78 -4.48 17.91
CA LYS A 94 2.58 -5.90 18.16
C LYS A 94 1.08 -6.28 18.14
N ASN A 95 0.21 -5.47 18.72
CA ASN A 95 -1.24 -5.73 18.71
C ASN A 95 -1.82 -5.71 17.29
N HIS A 96 -1.37 -4.77 16.45
CA HIS A 96 -1.75 -4.74 15.04
C HIS A 96 -1.17 -5.92 14.26
N GLN A 97 0.05 -6.36 14.56
CA GLN A 97 0.62 -7.56 13.96
C GLN A 97 -0.23 -8.80 14.26
N ASP A 98 -0.58 -9.03 15.52
CA ASP A 98 -1.35 -10.19 15.94
C ASP A 98 -2.76 -10.17 15.33
N SER A 99 -3.40 -8.99 15.29
CA SER A 99 -4.70 -8.80 14.66
C SER A 99 -4.65 -9.00 13.14
N MET A 100 -3.62 -8.45 12.47
CA MET A 100 -3.38 -8.63 11.05
C MET A 100 -3.28 -10.11 10.68
N LEU A 101 -2.42 -10.87 11.38
CA LEU A 101 -2.22 -12.29 11.07
C LEU A 101 -3.49 -13.13 11.30
N ARG A 102 -4.23 -12.86 12.39
CA ARG A 102 -5.54 -13.48 12.63
C ARG A 102 -6.52 -13.20 11.49
N TYR A 103 -6.62 -11.95 11.04
CA TYR A 103 -7.52 -11.60 9.94
C TYR A 103 -7.11 -12.18 8.60
N VAL A 104 -5.80 -12.40 8.37
CA VAL A 104 -5.34 -13.17 7.22
C VAL A 104 -5.88 -14.60 7.29
N ASP A 105 -5.74 -15.29 8.43
CA ASP A 105 -6.22 -16.66 8.59
C ASP A 105 -7.74 -16.75 8.44
N GLU A 106 -8.48 -15.80 9.01
CA GLU A 106 -9.94 -15.72 8.91
C GLU A 106 -10.43 -15.51 7.48
N ALA A 107 -9.74 -14.68 6.69
CA ALA A 107 -10.03 -14.44 5.29
C ALA A 107 -9.75 -15.69 4.44
N LEU A 108 -8.63 -16.38 4.70
CA LEU A 108 -8.27 -17.60 3.98
C LEU A 108 -9.27 -18.73 4.25
N ALA A 109 -9.60 -19.00 5.52
CA ALA A 109 -10.53 -20.07 5.89
C ALA A 109 -11.93 -19.87 5.26
N ARG A 110 -12.45 -18.63 5.26
CA ARG A 110 -13.73 -18.30 4.62
C ARG A 110 -13.65 -18.35 3.10
N GLY A 111 -12.54 -17.87 2.54
CA GLY A 111 -12.27 -17.94 1.12
C GLY A 111 -12.26 -19.37 0.62
N GLU A 112 -11.52 -20.27 1.28
CA GLU A 112 -11.45 -21.70 0.97
C GLU A 112 -12.83 -22.37 1.00
N LYS A 113 -13.63 -22.09 2.04
CA LYS A 113 -15.01 -22.58 2.13
C LYS A 113 -15.88 -22.08 0.97
N ARG A 114 -15.70 -20.82 0.56
CA ARG A 114 -16.47 -20.18 -0.51
C ARG A 114 -16.10 -20.73 -1.89
N ILE A 115 -14.80 -20.88 -2.19
CA ILE A 115 -14.35 -21.47 -3.45
C ILE A 115 -14.64 -22.98 -3.53
N GLY A 116 -14.68 -23.67 -2.38
CA GLY A 116 -15.12 -25.08 -2.33
C GLY A 116 -16.58 -25.28 -2.74
N LYS A 117 -17.43 -24.27 -2.46
CA LYS A 117 -18.84 -24.26 -2.91
C LYS A 117 -18.99 -23.71 -4.34
N ASN A 118 -18.22 -22.70 -4.69
CA ASN A 118 -18.22 -22.07 -6.00
C ASN A 118 -16.78 -21.87 -6.51
N PRO A 119 -16.23 -22.82 -7.29
CA PRO A 119 -14.88 -22.72 -7.83
C PRO A 119 -14.64 -21.54 -8.78
N LYS A 120 -15.69 -20.80 -9.17
CA LYS A 120 -15.60 -19.59 -10.02
C LYS A 120 -15.83 -18.29 -9.22
N ASP A 121 -15.66 -18.31 -7.91
CA ASP A 121 -15.85 -17.12 -7.08
C ASP A 121 -14.63 -16.18 -7.16
N SER A 122 -14.61 -15.31 -8.17
CA SER A 122 -13.53 -14.34 -8.39
C SER A 122 -13.28 -13.44 -7.18
N LYS A 123 -14.34 -12.99 -6.50
CA LYS A 123 -14.23 -12.11 -5.33
C LYS A 123 -13.59 -12.83 -4.14
N ALA A 124 -13.90 -14.11 -3.93
CA ALA A 124 -13.26 -14.92 -2.90
C ALA A 124 -11.76 -15.09 -3.17
N TYR A 125 -11.37 -15.43 -4.40
CA TYR A 125 -9.97 -15.53 -4.79
C TYR A 125 -9.21 -14.21 -4.60
N LEU A 126 -9.79 -13.08 -5.02
CA LEU A 126 -9.18 -11.75 -4.80
C LEU A 126 -9.00 -11.46 -3.29
N ALA A 127 -10.00 -11.76 -2.45
CA ALA A 127 -9.88 -11.57 -1.00
C ALA A 127 -8.76 -12.43 -0.39
N MET A 128 -8.64 -13.69 -0.82
CA MET A 128 -7.54 -14.57 -0.39
C MET A 128 -6.17 -14.07 -0.87
N ALA A 129 -6.09 -13.56 -2.10
CA ALA A 129 -4.86 -12.95 -2.62
C ALA A 129 -4.46 -11.72 -1.79
N MET A 130 -5.40 -10.83 -1.45
CA MET A 130 -5.13 -9.67 -0.59
C MET A 130 -4.65 -10.08 0.82
N ALA A 131 -5.27 -11.11 1.40
CA ALA A 131 -4.85 -11.66 2.69
C ALA A 131 -3.40 -12.19 2.63
N LYS A 132 -3.04 -12.91 1.56
CA LYS A 132 -1.66 -13.38 1.35
C LYS A 132 -0.68 -12.25 1.07
N VAL A 133 -1.07 -11.21 0.31
CA VAL A 133 -0.23 -10.00 0.11
C VAL A 133 0.08 -9.33 1.45
N THR A 134 -0.88 -9.30 2.36
CA THR A 134 -0.69 -8.77 3.71
C THR A 134 0.40 -9.55 4.46
N ARG A 135 0.32 -10.88 4.45
CA ARG A 135 1.33 -11.76 5.07
C ARG A 135 2.68 -11.69 4.35
N PHE A 136 2.70 -11.63 3.02
CA PHE A 136 3.89 -11.44 2.20
C PHE A 136 4.64 -10.17 2.62
N SER A 137 3.91 -9.07 2.81
CA SER A 137 4.47 -7.78 3.22
C SER A 137 5.11 -7.86 4.61
N TRP A 138 4.44 -8.51 5.57
CA TRP A 138 5.02 -8.77 6.89
C TRP A 138 6.27 -9.67 6.81
N LEU A 139 6.22 -10.78 6.07
CA LEU A 139 7.36 -11.70 5.90
C LEU A 139 8.58 -11.02 5.28
N SER A 140 8.36 -10.09 4.35
CA SER A 140 9.42 -9.25 3.75
C SER A 140 10.14 -8.43 4.83
N GLN A 141 9.40 -7.80 5.74
CA GLN A 141 9.99 -7.05 6.86
C GLN A 141 10.75 -7.96 7.84
N GLN A 142 10.27 -9.19 8.05
CA GLN A 142 10.96 -10.22 8.83
C GLN A 142 12.13 -10.87 8.10
N LYS A 143 12.40 -10.48 6.83
CA LYS A 143 13.43 -11.07 5.96
C LYS A 143 13.29 -12.58 5.76
N GLN A 144 12.06 -13.10 5.83
CA GLN A 144 11.76 -14.52 5.67
C GLN A 144 11.51 -14.88 4.19
N TYR A 145 12.55 -14.76 3.36
CA TYR A 145 12.43 -14.82 1.89
C TYR A 145 11.82 -16.13 1.36
N PHE A 146 12.09 -17.27 2.01
CA PHE A 146 11.55 -18.55 1.57
C PHE A 146 10.03 -18.65 1.78
N ASN A 147 9.53 -18.24 2.95
CA ASN A 147 8.09 -18.19 3.22
C ASN A 147 7.40 -17.14 2.35
N MET A 148 8.07 -16.01 2.13
CA MET A 148 7.61 -14.96 1.22
C MET A 148 7.41 -15.50 -0.20
N ALA A 149 8.30 -16.38 -0.68
CA ALA A 149 8.17 -17.00 -1.99
C ALA A 149 6.97 -17.92 -2.13
N ARG A 150 6.65 -18.70 -1.08
CA ARG A 150 5.44 -19.52 -1.04
C ARG A 150 4.16 -18.69 -1.10
N GLU A 151 4.11 -17.57 -0.38
CA GLU A 151 2.96 -16.67 -0.42
C GLU A 151 2.78 -16.05 -1.82
N ALA A 152 3.86 -15.59 -2.44
CA ALA A 152 3.85 -15.05 -3.81
C ALA A 152 3.28 -16.04 -4.84
N SER A 153 3.69 -17.31 -4.79
CA SER A 153 3.16 -18.33 -5.71
C SER A 153 1.65 -18.53 -5.53
N ALA A 154 1.18 -18.61 -4.28
CA ALA A 154 -0.25 -18.76 -4.01
C ALA A 154 -1.06 -17.50 -4.37
N ILE A 155 -0.50 -16.30 -4.18
CA ILE A 155 -1.12 -15.05 -4.65
C ILE A 155 -1.34 -15.11 -6.16
N TRP A 156 -0.30 -15.49 -6.92
CA TRP A 156 -0.41 -15.57 -8.38
C TRP A 156 -1.49 -16.55 -8.83
N GLU A 157 -1.51 -17.75 -8.25
CA GLU A 157 -2.52 -18.78 -8.56
C GLU A 157 -3.95 -18.26 -8.29
N TYR A 158 -4.18 -17.57 -7.17
CA TYR A 158 -5.49 -17.00 -6.87
C TYR A 158 -5.87 -15.88 -7.85
N LEU A 159 -4.93 -15.03 -8.25
CA LEU A 159 -5.19 -13.96 -9.20
C LEU A 159 -5.53 -14.51 -10.59
N GLU A 160 -4.86 -15.57 -11.04
CA GLU A 160 -5.18 -16.24 -12.30
C GLU A 160 -6.59 -16.84 -12.27
N LYS A 161 -6.93 -17.61 -11.23
CA LYS A 161 -8.28 -18.17 -11.05
C LYS A 161 -9.36 -17.09 -10.96
N ALA A 162 -9.07 -15.99 -10.27
CA ALA A 162 -9.98 -14.85 -10.17
C ALA A 162 -10.24 -14.19 -11.54
N LYS A 163 -9.18 -14.02 -12.34
CA LYS A 163 -9.24 -13.43 -13.68
C LYS A 163 -9.95 -14.34 -14.68
N GLU A 164 -9.70 -15.64 -14.63
CA GLU A 164 -10.43 -16.63 -15.45
C GLU A 164 -11.93 -16.63 -15.13
N SER A 165 -12.27 -16.44 -13.86
CA SER A 165 -13.65 -16.43 -13.38
C SER A 165 -14.40 -15.13 -13.72
N ASP A 166 -13.73 -13.98 -13.61
CA ASP A 166 -14.27 -12.67 -13.96
C ASP A 166 -13.18 -11.75 -14.54
N PRO A 167 -13.04 -11.70 -15.88
CA PRO A 167 -12.08 -10.83 -16.54
C PRO A 167 -12.36 -9.33 -16.40
N HIS A 168 -13.56 -8.93 -15.94
CA HIS A 168 -13.94 -7.53 -15.78
C HIS A 168 -13.69 -7.00 -14.37
N ASN A 169 -13.20 -7.84 -13.46
CA ASN A 169 -12.76 -7.41 -12.14
C ASN A 169 -11.42 -6.68 -12.22
N TYR A 170 -11.48 -5.36 -12.48
CA TYR A 170 -10.28 -4.57 -12.72
C TYR A 170 -9.38 -4.38 -11.48
N ASP A 171 -9.90 -4.64 -10.27
CA ASP A 171 -9.11 -4.59 -9.03
C ASP A 171 -7.99 -5.64 -9.01
N LEU A 172 -8.13 -6.74 -9.76
CA LEU A 172 -7.09 -7.78 -9.90
C LEU A 172 -5.79 -7.23 -10.47
N TYR A 173 -5.89 -6.27 -11.41
CA TYR A 173 -4.74 -5.73 -12.12
C TYR A 173 -3.83 -4.89 -11.24
N LEU A 174 -4.30 -4.44 -10.07
CA LEU A 174 -3.41 -3.85 -9.07
C LEU A 174 -2.34 -4.86 -8.67
N LEU A 175 -2.76 -6.03 -8.16
CA LEU A 175 -1.83 -7.02 -7.63
C LEU A 175 -1.04 -7.67 -8.75
N MET A 176 -1.68 -8.04 -9.86
CA MET A 176 -0.96 -8.60 -11.02
C MET A 176 0.09 -7.64 -11.55
N GLY A 177 -0.27 -6.36 -11.69
CA GLY A 177 0.62 -5.32 -12.18
C GLY A 177 1.79 -5.06 -11.25
N SER A 178 1.56 -5.00 -9.93
CA SER A 178 2.62 -4.88 -8.94
C SER A 178 3.62 -6.05 -8.98
N PHE A 179 3.14 -7.29 -9.07
CA PHE A 179 4.02 -8.46 -9.17
C PHE A 179 4.88 -8.42 -10.43
N ARG A 180 4.27 -8.15 -11.59
CA ARG A 180 4.96 -8.03 -12.87
C ARG A 180 5.98 -6.89 -12.89
N TYR A 181 5.65 -5.75 -12.30
CA TYR A 181 6.52 -4.58 -12.27
C TYR A 181 7.75 -4.76 -11.37
N HIS A 182 7.58 -5.43 -10.23
CA HIS A 182 8.64 -5.56 -9.21
C HIS A 182 9.41 -6.89 -9.25
N ILE A 183 9.07 -7.83 -10.13
CA ILE A 183 9.67 -9.17 -10.17
C ILE A 183 11.21 -9.16 -10.23
N ASP A 184 11.79 -8.27 -11.02
CA ASP A 184 13.25 -8.15 -11.19
C ASP A 184 13.97 -7.69 -9.92
N HIS A 185 13.23 -7.07 -8.99
CA HIS A 185 13.74 -6.55 -7.73
C HIS A 185 13.51 -7.50 -6.56
N LEU A 186 13.01 -8.73 -6.79
CA LEU A 186 12.69 -9.72 -5.74
C LEU A 186 13.71 -10.87 -5.73
N PRO A 187 14.78 -10.81 -4.91
CA PRO A 187 15.82 -11.84 -4.86
C PRO A 187 15.23 -13.19 -4.47
N GLY A 188 15.58 -14.24 -5.21
CA GLY A 188 15.14 -15.61 -4.94
C GLY A 188 13.70 -15.93 -5.38
N LEU A 189 12.92 -14.93 -5.81
CA LEU A 189 11.55 -15.13 -6.27
C LEU A 189 11.46 -15.36 -7.78
N THR A 190 12.44 -14.86 -8.53
CA THR A 190 12.56 -15.02 -9.98
C THR A 190 12.49 -16.49 -10.41
N ARG A 191 13.06 -17.43 -9.66
CA ARG A 191 13.02 -18.88 -9.97
C ARG A 191 11.62 -19.49 -9.87
N PHE A 192 10.81 -19.04 -8.91
CA PHE A 192 9.45 -19.56 -8.70
C PHE A 192 8.42 -18.90 -9.63
N LEU A 193 8.63 -17.64 -9.97
CA LEU A 193 7.79 -16.92 -10.91
C LEU A 193 8.20 -17.17 -12.38
N SER A 194 9.45 -17.54 -12.65
CA SER A 194 9.90 -17.93 -14.00
C SER A 194 9.21 -19.19 -14.52
N SER A 195 8.77 -20.10 -13.64
CA SER A 195 7.94 -21.24 -14.02
C SER A 195 6.48 -20.88 -14.35
N LEU A 196 6.05 -19.65 -14.03
CA LEU A 196 4.70 -19.13 -14.28
C LEU A 196 4.63 -18.25 -15.54
N ILE A 197 5.64 -18.32 -16.43
CA ILE A 197 5.71 -17.52 -17.67
C ILE A 197 5.68 -16.00 -17.39
N ILE A 198 6.29 -15.57 -16.27
CA ILE A 198 6.58 -14.15 -16.02
C ILE A 198 8.04 -13.92 -16.43
N THR A 199 8.26 -13.03 -17.40
CA THR A 199 9.54 -12.79 -18.07
C THR A 199 9.98 -11.33 -17.90
N ALA A 200 11.25 -11.03 -18.21
CA ALA A 200 11.81 -9.67 -18.08
C ALA A 200 11.08 -8.56 -18.89
N GLY A 201 10.21 -8.91 -19.85
CA GLY A 201 9.35 -7.94 -20.57
C GLY A 201 8.13 -7.45 -19.77
N ASP A 202 7.91 -7.98 -18.57
CA ASP A 202 6.70 -7.74 -17.79
C ASP A 202 6.64 -6.40 -17.08
N LYS A 203 7.74 -5.63 -17.00
CA LYS A 203 7.73 -4.32 -16.33
C LYS A 203 6.74 -3.34 -16.97
N GLN A 204 6.79 -3.20 -18.30
CA GLN A 204 5.87 -2.29 -19.02
C GLN A 204 4.42 -2.79 -18.94
N LYS A 205 4.21 -4.10 -19.03
CA LYS A 205 2.89 -4.71 -18.88
C LYS A 205 2.35 -4.49 -17.47
N GLY A 206 3.18 -4.64 -16.44
CA GLY A 206 2.81 -4.39 -15.06
C GLY A 206 2.37 -2.94 -14.85
N LEU A 207 3.07 -1.99 -15.49
CA LEU A 207 2.68 -0.59 -15.49
C LEU A 207 1.32 -0.35 -16.16
N GLN A 208 1.05 -1.01 -17.30
CA GLN A 208 -0.26 -0.95 -17.98
C GLN A 208 -1.38 -1.56 -17.14
N GLU A 209 -1.12 -2.67 -16.45
CA GLU A 209 -2.07 -3.31 -15.54
C GLU A 209 -2.39 -2.38 -14.35
N LEU A 210 -1.37 -1.73 -13.76
CA LEU A 210 -1.57 -0.71 -12.72
C LEU A 210 -2.37 0.50 -13.22
N GLU A 211 -2.07 0.99 -14.43
CA GLU A 211 -2.84 2.07 -15.07
C GLU A 211 -4.32 1.66 -15.28
N LEU A 212 -4.57 0.42 -15.69
CA LEU A 212 -5.91 -0.12 -15.87
C LEU A 212 -6.68 -0.18 -14.54
N ALA A 213 -6.04 -0.68 -13.47
CA ALA A 213 -6.62 -0.71 -12.13
C ALA A 213 -6.89 0.71 -11.59
N ALA A 214 -5.97 1.64 -11.83
CA ALA A 214 -6.12 3.05 -11.43
C ALA A 214 -7.26 3.77 -12.18
N GLN A 215 -7.58 3.35 -13.40
CA GLN A 215 -8.66 3.93 -14.20
C GLN A 215 -10.02 3.29 -13.94
N LYS A 216 -10.07 1.94 -13.89
CA LYS A 216 -11.30 1.16 -13.90
C LYS A 216 -11.56 0.33 -12.65
N GLY A 217 -10.61 0.28 -11.72
CA GLY A 217 -10.79 -0.40 -10.44
C GLY A 217 -11.95 0.18 -9.65
N ASP A 218 -12.46 -0.61 -8.71
CA ASP A 218 -13.61 -0.26 -7.88
C ASP A 218 -13.18 -0.04 -6.43
N LEU A 219 -12.78 -1.11 -5.73
CA LEU A 219 -12.35 -1.03 -4.33
C LEU A 219 -10.85 -0.70 -4.22
N LEU A 220 -10.04 -1.14 -5.19
CA LEU A 220 -8.58 -1.00 -5.13
C LEU A 220 -8.04 0.14 -6.00
N LYS A 221 -8.92 0.94 -6.62
CA LYS A 221 -8.54 2.08 -7.47
C LYS A 221 -7.55 3.04 -6.79
N GLN A 222 -7.84 3.48 -5.57
CA GLN A 222 -6.97 4.44 -4.88
C GLN A 222 -5.63 3.83 -4.47
N LEU A 223 -5.59 2.52 -4.20
CA LEU A 223 -4.35 1.79 -3.96
C LEU A 223 -3.53 1.68 -5.24
N ALA A 224 -4.17 1.44 -6.38
CA ALA A 224 -3.50 1.46 -7.68
C ALA A 224 -2.94 2.83 -8.04
N LEU A 225 -3.68 3.92 -7.79
CA LEU A 225 -3.16 5.29 -7.96
C LEU A 225 -1.93 5.54 -7.08
N SER A 226 -1.99 5.13 -5.80
CA SER A 226 -0.86 5.27 -4.87
C SER A 226 0.37 4.51 -5.37
N GLU A 227 0.22 3.24 -5.73
CA GLU A 227 1.30 2.39 -6.25
C GLU A 227 1.88 2.95 -7.57
N LEU A 228 1.01 3.34 -8.50
CA LEU A 228 1.41 3.91 -9.79
C LEU A 228 2.23 5.19 -9.61
N SER A 229 1.78 6.10 -8.74
CA SER A 229 2.51 7.33 -8.43
C SER A 229 3.88 7.05 -7.77
N SER A 230 3.95 6.04 -6.90
CA SER A 230 5.20 5.59 -6.30
C SER A 230 6.17 5.05 -7.35
N ASN A 231 5.67 4.25 -8.30
CA ASN A 231 6.47 3.68 -9.38
C ASN A 231 7.03 4.77 -10.31
N TYR A 232 6.21 5.76 -10.67
CA TYR A 232 6.68 6.90 -11.45
C TYR A 232 7.79 7.70 -10.76
N LEU A 233 7.70 7.91 -9.45
CA LEU A 233 8.71 8.68 -8.71
C LEU A 233 9.99 7.89 -8.44
N ASN A 234 9.84 6.68 -7.89
CA ASN A 234 10.95 5.97 -7.29
C ASN A 234 11.75 5.16 -8.31
N PHE A 235 11.11 4.68 -9.38
CA PHE A 235 11.71 3.77 -10.34
C PHE A 235 11.78 4.36 -11.75
N GLU A 236 10.68 4.90 -12.29
CA GLU A 236 10.67 5.49 -13.64
C GLU A 236 11.33 6.87 -13.71
N LYS A 237 11.50 7.55 -12.58
CA LYS A 237 12.02 8.93 -12.49
C LYS A 237 11.21 9.92 -13.35
N GLN A 238 9.89 9.75 -13.38
CA GLN A 238 8.92 10.55 -14.14
C GLN A 238 8.00 11.35 -13.18
N PRO A 239 8.50 12.32 -12.41
CA PRO A 239 7.70 13.05 -11.42
C PRO A 239 6.53 13.83 -12.04
N ALA A 240 6.63 14.24 -13.31
CA ALA A 240 5.55 14.91 -14.02
C ALA A 240 4.29 14.03 -14.17
N ARG A 241 4.45 12.71 -14.36
CA ARG A 241 3.32 11.76 -14.45
C ARG A 241 2.71 11.46 -13.09
N ALA A 242 3.52 11.47 -12.03
CA ALA A 242 3.04 11.24 -10.67
C ALA A 242 2.25 12.44 -10.12
N LEU A 243 2.60 13.66 -10.52
CA LEU A 243 2.06 14.90 -9.96
C LEU A 243 0.52 15.00 -9.93
N PRO A 244 -0.23 14.77 -11.05
CA PRO A 244 -1.69 14.85 -11.01
C PRO A 244 -2.31 13.82 -10.06
N ILE A 245 -1.77 12.60 -10.03
CA ILE A 245 -2.23 11.52 -9.14
C ILE A 245 -2.02 11.91 -7.68
N LEU A 246 -0.85 12.46 -7.34
CA LEU A 246 -0.53 12.84 -5.96
C LEU A 246 -1.37 14.01 -5.46
N ARG A 247 -1.76 14.93 -6.34
CA ARG A 247 -2.72 16.00 -6.01
C ARG A 247 -4.08 15.42 -5.69
N GLU A 248 -4.61 14.57 -6.56
CA GLU A 248 -5.88 13.87 -6.33
C GLU A 248 -5.87 13.10 -5.00
N LEU A 249 -4.82 12.32 -4.74
CA LEU A 249 -4.69 11.55 -3.49
C LEU A 249 -4.60 12.44 -2.25
N LYS A 250 -3.85 13.56 -2.30
CA LYS A 250 -3.81 14.51 -1.17
C LYS A 250 -5.17 15.16 -0.93
N ASP A 251 -5.88 15.53 -1.98
CA ASP A 251 -7.18 16.21 -1.88
C ASP A 251 -8.26 15.29 -1.31
N ILE A 252 -8.24 14.00 -1.69
CA ILE A 252 -9.18 13.00 -1.18
C ILE A 252 -8.80 12.53 0.23
N PHE A 253 -7.49 12.48 0.54
CA PHE A 253 -6.94 11.94 1.79
C PHE A 253 -6.01 12.94 2.51
N PRO A 254 -6.54 14.09 2.99
CA PRO A 254 -5.72 15.17 3.55
C PRO A 254 -5.00 14.78 4.85
N ASN A 255 -5.51 13.79 5.60
CA ASN A 255 -4.87 13.33 6.83
C ASN A 255 -3.72 12.35 6.57
N ASN A 256 -3.63 11.77 5.37
CA ASN A 256 -2.52 10.92 5.02
C ASN A 256 -1.30 11.75 4.63
N TYR A 257 -0.49 12.07 5.64
CA TYR A 257 0.72 12.87 5.46
C TYR A 257 1.72 12.26 4.45
N ASN A 258 1.65 10.96 4.15
CA ASN A 258 2.53 10.35 3.15
C ASN A 258 2.31 10.93 1.76
N PHE A 259 1.07 11.28 1.38
CA PHE A 259 0.79 11.94 0.11
C PHE A 259 1.33 13.36 0.09
N SER A 260 1.25 14.11 1.20
CA SER A 260 1.88 15.43 1.32
C SER A 260 3.39 15.36 1.17
N PHE A 261 4.07 14.44 1.85
CA PHE A 261 5.52 14.23 1.71
C PHE A 261 5.90 13.90 0.26
N THR A 262 5.16 12.97 -0.35
CA THR A 262 5.46 12.49 -1.70
C THR A 262 5.18 13.57 -2.76
N LEU A 263 4.11 14.35 -2.58
CA LEU A 263 3.79 15.49 -3.43
C LEU A 263 4.86 16.59 -3.33
N ALA A 264 5.30 16.95 -2.11
CA ALA A 264 6.37 17.93 -1.93
C ALA A 264 7.69 17.47 -2.58
N ASN A 265 8.02 16.18 -2.47
CA ASN A 265 9.18 15.60 -3.15
C ASN A 265 9.07 15.71 -4.68
N ALA A 266 7.91 15.35 -5.25
CA ALA A 266 7.66 15.43 -6.68
C ALA A 266 7.74 16.88 -7.20
N LEU A 267 7.15 17.84 -6.47
CA LEU A 267 7.22 19.26 -6.79
C LEU A 267 8.67 19.77 -6.77
N SER A 268 9.44 19.37 -5.75
CA SER A 268 10.86 19.69 -5.66
C SER A 268 11.66 19.11 -6.83
N ASP A 269 11.37 17.88 -7.27
CA ASP A 269 12.06 17.25 -8.41
C ASP A 269 11.73 17.94 -9.74
N LEU A 270 10.59 18.62 -9.81
CA LEU A 270 10.16 19.43 -10.95
C LEU A 270 10.62 20.90 -10.85
N GLY A 271 11.43 21.26 -9.84
CA GLY A 271 11.88 22.64 -9.62
C GLY A 271 10.80 23.60 -9.13
N ARG A 272 9.62 23.09 -8.74
CA ARG A 272 8.51 23.89 -8.21
C ARG A 272 8.66 24.09 -6.70
N PHE A 273 9.71 24.83 -6.34
CA PHE A 273 10.16 24.95 -4.94
C PHE A 273 9.14 25.68 -4.06
N ASP A 274 8.50 26.74 -4.53
CA ASP A 274 7.50 27.49 -3.74
C ASP A 274 6.33 26.58 -3.33
N ASP A 275 5.81 25.80 -4.28
CA ASP A 275 4.77 24.82 -4.00
C ASP A 275 5.25 23.74 -3.01
N ALA A 276 6.49 23.24 -3.17
CA ALA A 276 7.05 22.26 -2.25
C ALA A 276 7.19 22.82 -0.82
N PHE A 277 7.62 24.07 -0.66
CA PHE A 277 7.70 24.74 0.63
C PHE A 277 6.32 25.03 1.24
N ASN A 278 5.32 25.35 0.43
CA ASN A 278 3.94 25.52 0.91
C ASN A 278 3.40 24.20 1.51
N ILE A 279 3.64 23.06 0.85
CA ILE A 279 3.27 21.75 1.41
C ILE A 279 4.07 21.44 2.68
N ALA A 280 5.37 21.75 2.71
CA ALA A 280 6.19 21.55 3.91
C ALA A 280 5.70 22.42 5.09
N TRP A 281 5.25 23.65 4.83
CA TRP A 281 4.67 24.54 5.84
C TRP A 281 3.34 24.00 6.39
N GLU A 282 2.45 23.49 5.53
CA GLU A 282 1.22 22.80 5.97
C GLU A 282 1.54 21.59 6.86
N LEU A 283 2.54 20.79 6.48
CA LEU A 283 3.00 19.66 7.29
C LEU A 283 3.53 20.10 8.66
N ASP A 284 4.36 21.15 8.72
CA ASP A 284 4.87 21.69 9.99
C ASP A 284 3.74 22.15 10.90
N LYS A 285 2.76 22.88 10.35
CA LYS A 285 1.57 23.32 11.10
C LYS A 285 0.83 22.12 11.69
N ASN A 286 0.55 21.10 10.89
CA ASN A 286 -0.20 19.92 11.35
C ASN A 286 0.60 19.11 12.37
N ILE A 287 1.90 18.89 12.16
CA ILE A 287 2.77 18.18 13.11
C ILE A 287 2.81 18.90 14.48
N ARG A 288 2.82 20.23 14.50
CA ARG A 288 2.79 21.02 15.75
C ARG A 288 1.49 20.88 16.53
N THR A 289 0.37 20.52 15.88
CA THR A 289 -0.88 20.25 16.60
C THR A 289 -0.79 19.01 17.48
N GLY A 290 0.06 18.03 17.09
CA GLY A 290 0.17 16.75 17.78
C GLY A 290 -1.08 15.87 17.67
N ILE A 291 -2.06 16.25 16.84
CA ILE A 291 -3.31 15.50 16.67
C ILE A 291 -3.05 14.34 15.69
N PRO A 292 -3.30 13.07 16.08
CA PRO A 292 -3.16 11.94 15.18
C PRO A 292 -3.92 12.15 13.85
N PRO A 293 -3.34 11.76 12.70
CA PRO A 293 -2.10 11.02 12.53
C PRO A 293 -0.82 11.89 12.58
N PHE A 294 -0.93 13.21 12.74
CA PHE A 294 0.21 14.14 12.76
C PHE A 294 0.89 14.18 14.14
N ALA A 295 1.73 13.18 14.40
CA ALA A 295 2.45 13.05 15.66
C ALA A 295 3.84 13.74 15.63
N PRO A 296 4.38 14.22 16.78
CA PRO A 296 5.70 14.85 16.85
C PRO A 296 6.85 13.99 16.32
N GLN A 297 6.72 12.67 16.36
CA GLN A 297 7.68 11.68 15.86
C GLN A 297 7.94 11.81 14.34
N ILE A 298 7.05 12.49 13.61
CA ILE A 298 7.17 12.78 12.17
C ILE A 298 8.14 13.94 11.90
N ARG A 299 8.46 14.77 12.91
CA ARG A 299 9.29 15.97 12.76
C ARG A 299 10.62 15.73 12.03
N PRO A 300 11.39 14.66 12.32
CA PRO A 300 12.62 14.37 11.60
C PRO A 300 12.41 14.13 10.09
N ARG A 301 11.28 13.53 9.70
CA ARG A 301 10.92 13.34 8.28
C ARG A 301 10.59 14.67 7.60
N HIS A 302 9.95 15.60 8.30
CA HIS A 302 9.76 16.98 7.83
C HIS A 302 11.10 17.71 7.63
N ASP A 303 12.01 17.61 8.59
CA ASP A 303 13.32 18.26 8.47
C ASP A 303 14.15 17.65 7.33
N LEU A 304 14.05 16.34 7.11
CA LEU A 304 14.61 15.66 5.92
C LEU A 304 14.00 16.17 4.60
N LEU A 305 12.70 16.41 4.55
CA LEU A 305 12.02 16.98 3.38
C LEU A 305 12.59 18.37 3.07
N LEU A 306 12.67 19.26 4.07
CA LEU A 306 13.28 20.58 3.88
C LEU A 306 14.72 20.49 3.40
N GLY A 307 15.50 19.59 4.01
CA GLY A 307 16.88 19.32 3.61
C GLY A 307 16.98 18.91 2.14
N ARG A 308 16.06 18.06 1.67
CA ARG A 308 15.97 17.66 0.26
C ARG A 308 15.57 18.81 -0.66
N ILE A 309 14.55 19.60 -0.29
CA ILE A 309 14.09 20.73 -1.13
C ILE A 309 15.24 21.73 -1.32
N PHE A 310 15.91 22.14 -0.24
CA PHE A 310 17.06 23.04 -0.32
C PHE A 310 18.24 22.42 -1.08
N PHE A 311 18.49 21.11 -0.93
CA PHE A 311 19.53 20.42 -1.68
C PHE A 311 19.26 20.48 -3.19
N THR A 312 18.04 20.17 -3.62
CA THR A 312 17.64 20.24 -5.03
C THR A 312 17.65 21.66 -5.58
N GLN A 313 17.37 22.66 -4.74
CA GLN A 313 17.49 24.09 -5.08
C GLN A 313 18.96 24.57 -5.16
N GLY A 314 19.94 23.75 -4.75
CA GLY A 314 21.35 24.14 -4.67
C GLY A 314 21.72 24.97 -3.43
N ASN A 315 20.79 25.18 -2.50
CA ASN A 315 21.06 25.86 -1.23
C ASN A 315 21.62 24.88 -0.19
N TYR A 316 22.89 24.51 -0.37
CA TYR A 316 23.53 23.48 0.44
C TYR A 316 23.70 23.86 1.92
N VAL A 317 23.77 25.16 2.24
CA VAL A 317 23.85 25.63 3.64
C VAL A 317 22.56 25.31 4.38
N LYS A 318 21.41 25.75 3.85
CA LYS A 318 20.11 25.45 4.47
C LYS A 318 19.78 23.95 4.41
N ALA A 319 20.21 23.27 3.35
CA ALA A 319 20.06 21.83 3.24
C ALA A 319 20.75 21.12 4.41
N GLU A 320 22.03 21.43 4.65
CA GLU A 320 22.80 20.87 5.75
C GLU A 320 22.17 21.16 7.11
N GLU A 321 21.77 22.40 7.39
CA GLU A 321 21.10 22.76 8.65
C GLU A 321 19.85 21.91 8.93
N SER A 322 19.02 21.71 7.90
CA SER A 322 17.80 20.88 8.01
C SER A 322 18.12 19.39 8.15
N LEU A 323 19.11 18.87 7.42
CA LEU A 323 19.52 17.47 7.52
C LEU A 323 20.12 17.16 8.91
N GLN A 324 20.88 18.09 9.49
CA GLN A 324 21.40 17.96 10.86
C GLN A 324 20.27 17.94 11.90
N LYS A 325 19.20 18.73 11.70
CA LYS A 325 18.00 18.67 12.56
C LYS A 325 17.32 17.29 12.47
N ALA A 326 17.21 16.72 11.27
CA ALA A 326 16.63 15.40 11.06
C ALA A 326 17.42 14.26 11.75
N LEU A 327 18.71 14.46 12.02
CA LEU A 327 19.57 13.49 12.71
C LEU A 327 19.44 13.49 14.24
N LYS A 328 18.77 14.49 14.84
CA LYS A 328 18.64 14.60 16.31
C LYS A 328 17.85 13.44 16.92
N ASP A 329 16.91 12.87 16.16
CA ASP A 329 16.14 11.71 16.61
C ASP A 329 16.81 10.38 16.18
N THR A 330 17.30 9.66 17.18
CA THR A 330 17.98 8.38 17.01
C THR A 330 17.04 7.16 17.18
N ALA A 331 15.74 7.39 17.38
CA ALA A 331 14.77 6.32 17.57
C ALA A 331 14.71 5.34 16.39
N PRO A 332 14.45 4.04 16.62
CA PRO A 332 14.45 3.03 15.55
C PRO A 332 13.50 3.34 14.37
N TYR A 333 12.31 3.89 14.65
CA TYR A 333 11.32 4.22 13.61
C TYR A 333 11.80 5.30 12.62
N ASN A 334 12.83 6.09 12.98
CA ASN A 334 13.45 7.10 12.13
C ASN A 334 14.79 6.65 11.50
N ALA A 335 15.11 5.35 11.51
CA ALA A 335 16.33 4.82 10.90
C ALA A 335 16.48 5.21 9.41
N ARG A 336 15.42 5.05 8.61
CA ARG A 336 15.44 5.44 7.19
C ARG A 336 15.68 6.95 6.99
N VAL A 337 15.10 7.78 7.85
CA VAL A 337 15.29 9.23 7.84
C VAL A 337 16.76 9.56 8.06
N ARG A 338 17.40 8.94 9.06
CA ARG A 338 18.82 9.16 9.36
C ARG A 338 19.74 8.73 8.22
N ALA A 339 19.52 7.55 7.64
CA ALA A 339 20.35 7.08 6.53
C ALA A 339 20.27 8.02 5.31
N LEU A 340 19.07 8.51 4.98
CA LEU A 340 18.89 9.49 3.91
C LEU A 340 19.50 10.86 4.25
N ALA A 341 19.49 11.26 5.52
CA ALA A 341 20.11 12.51 5.96
C ALA A 341 21.65 12.43 5.84
N TYR A 342 22.25 11.35 6.35
CA TYR A 342 23.69 11.11 6.21
C TYR A 342 24.12 11.02 4.74
N LEU A 343 23.39 10.29 3.90
CA LEU A 343 23.66 10.24 2.46
C LEU A 343 23.74 11.64 1.85
N ARG A 344 22.75 12.49 2.10
CA ARG A 344 22.72 13.85 1.53
C ARG A 344 23.81 14.76 2.10
N LEU A 345 24.15 14.64 3.38
CA LEU A 345 25.28 15.36 3.97
C LEU A 345 26.61 14.95 3.33
N GLY A 346 26.78 13.66 3.01
CA GLY A 346 27.91 13.17 2.23
C GLY A 346 27.95 13.79 0.84
N MET A 347 26.81 13.83 0.13
CA MET A 347 26.71 14.45 -1.20
C MET A 347 27.06 15.94 -1.17
N ILE A 348 26.58 16.68 -0.15
CA ILE A 348 26.94 18.10 0.07
C ILE A 348 28.46 18.24 0.28
N SER A 349 29.07 17.34 1.03
CA SER A 349 30.51 17.36 1.32
C SER A 349 31.33 17.09 0.05
N ASP A 350 30.91 16.14 -0.80
CA ASP A 350 31.54 15.90 -2.11
C ASP A 350 31.43 17.13 -3.02
N ILE A 351 30.26 17.81 -3.06
CA ILE A 351 30.09 19.07 -3.82
C ILE A 351 31.08 20.14 -3.35
N ARG A 352 31.35 20.21 -2.05
CA ARG A 352 32.34 21.13 -1.45
C ARG A 352 33.79 20.69 -1.61
N LYS A 353 34.03 19.52 -2.22
CA LYS A 353 35.34 18.88 -2.38
C LYS A 353 35.96 18.39 -1.05
N ASP A 354 35.15 18.28 0.00
CA ASP A 354 35.55 17.76 1.31
C ASP A 354 35.41 16.23 1.38
N ARG A 355 36.19 15.53 0.53
CA ARG A 355 36.02 14.08 0.32
C ARG A 355 36.14 13.26 1.61
N LYS A 356 37.03 13.65 2.53
CA LYS A 356 37.19 12.96 3.82
C LYS A 356 35.90 13.00 4.65
N ILE A 357 35.21 14.15 4.67
CA ILE A 357 33.95 14.32 5.40
C ILE A 357 32.82 13.56 4.67
N ALA A 358 32.82 13.59 3.34
CA ALA A 358 31.85 12.84 2.55
C ALA A 358 31.88 11.34 2.85
N LEU A 359 33.08 10.74 2.87
CA LEU A 359 33.28 9.32 3.16
C LEU A 359 32.80 8.93 4.57
N ASP A 360 33.02 9.79 5.57
CA ASP A 360 32.52 9.57 6.94
C ASP A 360 30.98 9.52 6.95
N TYR A 361 30.32 10.47 6.29
CA TYR A 361 28.86 10.47 6.20
C TYR A 361 28.29 9.27 5.43
N TYR A 362 28.91 8.86 4.32
CA TYR A 362 28.47 7.66 3.60
C TYR A 362 28.63 6.40 4.45
N SER A 363 29.71 6.29 5.22
CA SER A 363 29.93 5.18 6.16
C SER A 363 28.84 5.17 7.24
N LYS A 364 28.55 6.33 7.84
CA LYS A 364 27.45 6.49 8.81
C LYS A 364 26.09 6.10 8.23
N ALA A 365 25.83 6.39 6.95
CA ALA A 365 24.59 5.98 6.29
C ALA A 365 24.48 4.45 6.17
N LEU A 366 25.60 3.75 5.90
CA LEU A 366 25.65 2.28 5.87
C LEU A 366 25.46 1.66 7.26
N ASP A 367 25.99 2.30 8.30
CA ASP A 367 25.92 1.81 9.68
C ASP A 367 24.52 1.91 10.31
N VAL A 368 23.59 2.67 9.71
CA VAL A 368 22.22 2.76 10.21
C VAL A 368 21.49 1.43 10.04
N LYS A 369 21.39 0.67 11.13
CA LYS A 369 20.64 -0.59 11.18
C LYS A 369 19.17 -0.37 10.82
N ASN A 370 18.62 -1.30 10.04
CA ASN A 370 17.22 -1.32 9.62
C ASN A 370 16.74 -0.06 8.86
N ALA A 371 17.66 0.73 8.27
CA ALA A 371 17.27 1.85 7.42
C ALA A 371 16.59 1.38 6.12
N GLY A 372 17.12 0.31 5.51
CA GLY A 372 16.66 -0.24 4.25
C GLY A 372 16.70 0.76 3.08
N GLY A 373 16.25 0.31 1.91
CA GLY A 373 16.02 1.18 0.75
C GLY A 373 17.29 1.68 0.03
N THR A 374 17.10 2.67 -0.85
CA THR A 374 18.13 3.14 -1.79
C THR A 374 19.28 3.90 -1.12
N ALA A 375 19.09 4.43 0.09
CA ALA A 375 20.09 5.27 0.74
C ALA A 375 21.43 4.55 0.94
N GLN A 376 21.38 3.29 1.38
CA GLN A 376 22.57 2.47 1.59
C GLN A 376 23.19 1.99 0.27
N ILE A 377 22.37 1.77 -0.76
CA ILE A 377 22.84 1.43 -2.11
C ILE A 377 23.64 2.61 -2.69
N ASP A 378 23.06 3.81 -2.64
CA ASP A 378 23.68 5.04 -3.13
C ASP A 378 24.92 5.40 -2.31
N ALA A 379 24.88 5.25 -0.98
CA ALA A 379 26.05 5.48 -0.12
C ALA A 379 27.21 4.55 -0.47
N LYS A 380 26.95 3.25 -0.71
CA LYS A 380 27.98 2.30 -1.16
C LYS A 380 28.61 2.73 -2.49
N LYS A 381 27.79 3.14 -3.45
CA LYS A 381 28.27 3.71 -4.72
C LYS A 381 29.14 4.95 -4.50
N TYR A 382 28.73 5.83 -3.59
CA TYR A 382 29.43 7.10 -3.36
C TYR A 382 30.69 6.98 -2.49
N LEU A 383 30.89 5.88 -1.78
CA LEU A 383 32.19 5.54 -1.18
C LEU A 383 33.26 5.31 -2.25
N GLU A 384 32.90 4.65 -3.35
CA GLU A 384 33.81 4.36 -4.46
C GLU A 384 34.00 5.57 -5.37
N THR A 385 32.92 6.27 -5.69
CA THR A 385 32.90 7.37 -6.66
C THR A 385 32.29 8.63 -6.06
N PRO A 386 32.96 9.79 -6.05
CA PRO A 386 32.37 11.01 -5.52
C PRO A 386 31.05 11.37 -6.18
N TYR A 387 30.08 11.83 -5.39
CA TYR A 387 28.86 12.39 -5.94
C TYR A 387 29.19 13.63 -6.77
N MET A 388 28.59 13.71 -7.96
CA MET A 388 28.63 14.90 -8.81
C MET A 388 27.20 15.36 -9.07
N PRO A 389 26.89 16.65 -8.84
CA PRO A 389 25.59 17.19 -9.21
C PRO A 389 25.38 17.06 -10.72
N LYS A 390 24.15 16.77 -11.14
CA LYS A 390 23.81 16.80 -12.56
C LYS A 390 23.91 18.26 -13.05
N PRO A 391 24.44 18.49 -14.27
CA PRO A 391 24.58 19.81 -14.84
C PRO A 391 23.25 20.54 -15.01
#